data_AF-A0AAN4ZMI5-F1
#
_entry.id   AF-A0AAN4ZMI5-F1
#
_cell.length_a   1.000
_cell.length_b   1.000
_cell.length_c   1.000
_cell.angle_alpha   90.00
_cell.angle_beta   90.00
_cell.angle_gamma   90.00
#
_symmetry.space_group_name_H-M   'P 1'
#
loop_
_entity.id
_entity.type
_entity.pdbx_description
1 polymer ?
#
loop_
_entity_poly.entity_id
_entity_poly.type
_entity_poly.pdbx_seq_one_letter_code
_entity_poly.pdbx_strand_id
1 'polypeptide(L)'
;FRPMTSPPSSTRQPRSARGQKRLHELLEENLFQEIGCCPSVKREARKSGLEPYRFALNDIMARKEEFIRKQRHSSLLIDPRRIKDDGVMAEFAPLYQQVLQLQTDPEYHEKHRALIGDILKGSIILEWPRDVCGVHNKGQDEEEEVDQAPLIHRANWVVKSRTSNPTMRIKVYALSAAAEQHRGNDGPQLVEALFRCSLVKAQSGVVGENCDSRNATIAGRMILKQRLDKAAFNSNQLTGALVNGDGKLVALQSVPKCSESELCARSGEMIRSTSFKYENGVLCAKFPDVGVSLNSMVNRRLATRYAIFNEVFIKIGDLKTIWNYEEPNANLIVDHAFQSLPFLIAIANDQTKSLLNSIIWSRIMDREHYDGSEPQLQVTYGVLKEASRQFVKSQISQARSLTNRELLHFQAMLLLPKVSKCSNEFEVNNLENYFYLDPNEFFIDPRASETAITGHDRMLGLKRLLKERLLNEFVKDHVMIEKDDFMKERCVSILDGWTKSHHTPWQWLVKAAEHIIDVGHKMSPSP
;
A
#
# COMPACT_ATOMS: atom_id res chain seq x y z
N PHE A 1 -28.99 51.13 47.22
CA PHE A 1 -30.15 50.29 46.87
C PHE A 1 -31.04 51.07 45.88
N ARG A 2 -31.08 50.61 44.60
CA ARG A 2 -31.78 51.14 43.39
C ARG A 2 -31.43 52.60 42.95
N PRO A 3 -31.67 53.04 41.68
CA PRO A 3 -32.60 52.53 40.65
C PRO A 3 -32.15 52.52 39.14
N MET A 4 -33.00 51.89 38.29
CA MET A 4 -33.46 52.18 36.90
C MET A 4 -32.46 52.62 35.78
N THR A 5 -32.55 52.12 34.53
CA THR A 5 -33.64 52.33 33.54
C THR A 5 -33.54 51.35 32.33
N SER A 6 -34.63 51.27 31.54
CA SER A 6 -34.83 50.50 30.29
C SER A 6 -34.72 51.40 29.01
N PRO A 7 -35.08 50.95 27.77
CA PRO A 7 -34.25 50.66 26.57
C PRO A 7 -34.37 51.74 25.42
N PRO A 8 -33.83 51.56 24.17
CA PRO A 8 -34.53 50.82 23.08
C PRO A 8 -33.63 50.20 21.95
N SER A 9 -34.32 49.61 20.97
CA SER A 9 -33.93 48.90 19.73
C SER A 9 -33.13 49.69 18.67
N SER A 10 -32.26 49.01 17.90
CA SER A 10 -32.12 49.22 16.44
C SER A 10 -31.41 48.07 15.71
N THR A 11 -31.91 47.83 14.49
CA THR A 11 -31.52 46.90 13.43
C THR A 11 -30.16 47.22 12.81
N ARG A 12 -29.31 46.20 12.54
CA ARG A 12 -28.30 46.24 11.47
C ARG A 12 -27.80 44.83 11.08
N GLN A 13 -28.12 44.42 9.84
CA GLN A 13 -27.49 43.29 9.14
C GLN A 13 -26.05 43.63 8.72
N PRO A 14 -25.10 42.67 8.67
CA PRO A 14 -23.85 42.86 7.96
C PRO A 14 -23.99 42.41 6.50
N ARG A 15 -23.82 43.35 5.57
CA ARG A 15 -23.54 43.11 4.14
C ARG A 15 -22.06 42.72 3.99
N SER A 16 -21.76 41.54 3.44
CA SER A 16 -20.48 41.29 2.73
C SER A 16 -20.49 39.94 1.98
N ALA A 17 -21.18 39.89 0.83
CA ALA A 17 -21.09 38.77 -0.13
C ALA A 17 -20.36 39.16 -1.44
N ARG A 18 -19.91 40.42 -1.57
CA ARG A 18 -19.21 40.93 -2.77
C ARG A 18 -17.68 40.92 -2.68
N GLY A 19 -17.11 40.81 -1.47
CA GLY A 19 -15.65 40.80 -1.27
C GLY A 19 -14.98 39.46 -1.56
N GLN A 20 -15.67 38.34 -1.30
CA GLN A 20 -15.10 36.99 -1.49
C GLN A 20 -15.10 36.54 -2.96
N LYS A 21 -16.07 36.98 -3.78
CA LYS A 21 -16.05 36.69 -5.24
C LYS A 21 -14.87 37.33 -5.95
N ARG A 22 -14.52 38.57 -5.57
CA ARG A 22 -13.40 39.30 -6.18
C ARG A 22 -12.03 38.72 -5.81
N LEU A 23 -11.91 38.12 -4.63
CA LEU A 23 -10.68 37.44 -4.22
C LEU A 23 -10.50 36.10 -4.94
N HIS A 24 -11.60 35.37 -5.20
CA HIS A 24 -11.58 34.12 -5.95
C HIS A 24 -11.27 34.36 -7.44
N GLU A 25 -11.85 35.40 -8.05
CA GLU A 25 -11.54 35.81 -9.42
C GLU A 25 -10.08 36.26 -9.58
N LEU A 26 -9.51 36.97 -8.59
CA LEU A 26 -8.11 37.41 -8.62
C LEU A 26 -7.11 36.26 -8.34
N LEU A 27 -7.51 35.23 -7.60
CA LEU A 27 -6.69 34.03 -7.39
C LEU A 27 -6.70 33.13 -8.62
N GLU A 28 -7.83 33.03 -9.32
CA GLU A 28 -7.91 32.37 -10.63
C GLU A 28 -7.04 33.10 -11.66
N GLU A 29 -7.08 34.43 -11.73
CA GLU A 29 -6.27 35.18 -12.72
C GLU A 29 -4.75 35.07 -12.50
N ASN A 30 -4.29 34.94 -11.24
CA ASN A 30 -2.86 34.85 -10.93
C ASN A 30 -2.28 33.44 -11.10
N LEU A 31 -3.06 32.37 -10.92
CA LEU A 31 -2.60 30.98 -11.14
C LEU A 31 -2.36 30.66 -12.63
N PHE A 32 -2.95 31.42 -13.57
CA PHE A 32 -2.81 31.22 -15.02
C PHE A 32 -1.74 32.08 -15.70
N GLN A 33 -0.99 32.90 -14.95
CA GLN A 33 0.09 33.74 -15.49
C GLN A 33 1.47 33.08 -15.48
N GLU A 34 1.71 32.04 -14.66
CA GLU A 34 3.04 31.42 -14.53
C GLU A 34 3.39 30.36 -15.58
N ILE A 35 2.45 29.97 -16.47
CA ILE A 35 2.75 29.03 -17.56
C ILE A 35 2.59 29.77 -18.89
N GLY A 36 3.73 30.03 -19.54
CA GLY A 36 3.87 30.72 -20.81
C GLY A 36 3.27 29.97 -22.00
N CYS A 37 1.94 29.78 -22.01
CA CYS A 37 1.19 29.19 -23.11
C CYS A 37 0.56 30.26 -24.00
N CYS A 38 0.67 30.02 -25.32
CA CYS A 38 0.22 30.89 -26.41
C CYS A 38 -1.27 31.30 -26.28
N PRO A 39 -1.65 32.56 -26.59
CA PRO A 39 -3.04 33.06 -26.46
C PRO A 39 -4.09 32.30 -27.29
N SER A 40 -3.70 31.63 -28.37
CA SER A 40 -4.57 30.79 -29.20
C SER A 40 -5.05 29.54 -28.46
N VAL A 41 -4.16 28.88 -27.71
CA VAL A 41 -4.46 27.70 -26.88
C VAL A 41 -5.41 28.06 -25.73
N LYS A 42 -5.26 29.25 -25.15
CA LYS A 42 -6.15 29.76 -24.08
C LYS A 42 -7.59 30.00 -24.55
N ARG A 43 -7.80 30.32 -25.84
CA ARG A 43 -9.14 30.54 -26.43
C ARG A 43 -9.85 29.25 -26.82
N GLU A 44 -9.12 28.21 -27.22
CA GLU A 44 -9.68 26.87 -27.47
C GLU A 44 -9.96 26.12 -26.17
N ALA A 45 -9.09 26.25 -25.16
CA ALA A 45 -9.25 25.62 -23.85
C ALA A 45 -10.51 26.06 -23.09
N ARG A 46 -10.89 27.35 -23.19
CA ARG A 46 -12.12 27.89 -22.58
C ARG A 46 -13.41 27.45 -23.27
N LYS A 47 -13.36 26.94 -24.51
CA LYS A 47 -14.55 26.57 -25.30
C LYS A 47 -15.04 25.14 -25.06
N SER A 48 -14.15 24.21 -24.68
CA SER A 48 -14.52 22.79 -24.55
C SER A 48 -15.23 22.40 -23.25
N GLY A 49 -15.10 23.21 -22.18
CA GLY A 49 -15.61 22.88 -20.84
C GLY A 49 -14.95 21.67 -20.15
N LEU A 50 -14.06 20.92 -20.82
CA LEU A 50 -13.48 19.66 -20.34
C LEU A 50 -12.21 19.82 -19.50
N GLU A 51 -11.45 20.91 -19.69
CA GLU A 51 -10.16 21.13 -19.03
C GLU A 51 -10.21 21.19 -17.50
N PRO A 52 -11.24 21.80 -16.85
CA PRO A 52 -11.36 21.74 -15.39
C PRO A 52 -11.43 20.31 -14.85
N TYR A 53 -12.10 19.41 -15.56
CA TYR A 53 -12.25 18.01 -15.17
C TYR A 53 -10.96 17.21 -15.38
N ARG A 54 -10.17 17.54 -16.41
CA ARG A 54 -8.81 16.99 -16.59
C ARG A 54 -7.88 17.42 -15.47
N PHE A 55 -7.94 18.68 -15.07
CA PHE A 55 -7.15 19.18 -13.95
C PHE A 55 -7.53 18.46 -12.64
N ALA A 56 -8.83 18.32 -12.38
CA ALA A 56 -9.34 17.58 -11.23
C ALA A 56 -8.88 16.11 -11.26
N LEU A 57 -8.94 15.44 -12.41
CA LEU A 57 -8.43 14.07 -12.55
C LEU A 57 -6.93 13.99 -12.23
N ASN A 58 -6.12 14.91 -12.76
CA ASN A 58 -4.67 14.91 -12.50
C ASN A 58 -4.34 15.11 -11.02
N ASP A 59 -5.08 15.96 -10.31
CA ASP A 59 -4.93 16.14 -8.87
C ASP A 59 -5.29 14.87 -8.08
N ILE A 60 -6.43 14.24 -8.40
CA ILE A 60 -6.83 12.96 -7.79
C ILE A 60 -5.78 11.88 -8.07
N MET A 61 -5.25 11.81 -9.31
CA MET A 61 -4.22 10.85 -9.68
C MET A 61 -2.91 11.06 -8.94
N ALA A 62 -2.48 12.31 -8.73
CA ALA A 62 -1.30 12.62 -7.93
C ALA A 62 -1.45 12.17 -6.47
N ARG A 63 -2.63 12.40 -5.87
CA ARG A 63 -2.94 11.93 -4.52
C ARG A 63 -3.15 10.40 -4.45
N LYS A 64 -3.68 9.77 -5.50
CA LYS A 64 -3.74 8.31 -5.64
C LYS A 64 -2.32 7.71 -5.62
N GLU A 65 -1.35 8.30 -6.32
CA GLU A 65 0.02 7.76 -6.33
C GLU A 65 0.65 7.82 -4.93
N GLU A 66 0.35 8.86 -4.14
CA GLU A 66 0.71 8.93 -2.72
C GLU A 66 0.09 7.79 -1.90
N PHE A 67 -1.20 7.52 -2.10
CA PHE A 67 -1.90 6.39 -1.49
C PHE A 67 -1.25 5.06 -1.87
N ILE A 68 -1.00 4.83 -3.16
CA ILE A 68 -0.37 3.59 -3.65
C ILE A 68 1.01 3.42 -3.04
N ARG A 69 1.81 4.50 -2.92
CA ARG A 69 3.13 4.46 -2.27
C ARG A 69 3.03 4.05 -0.80
N LYS A 70 2.06 4.61 -0.06
CA LYS A 70 1.77 4.21 1.33
C LYS A 70 1.33 2.74 1.42
N GLN A 71 0.52 2.26 0.47
CA GLN A 71 0.14 0.84 0.35
C GLN A 71 1.34 -0.08 0.15
N ARG A 72 2.36 0.36 -0.61
CA ARG A 72 3.62 -0.38 -0.73
C ARG A 72 4.29 -0.50 0.63
N HIS A 73 4.34 0.59 1.39
CA HIS A 73 4.94 0.65 2.72
C HIS A 73 4.19 -0.16 3.79
N SER A 74 2.84 -0.20 3.76
CA SER A 74 2.02 -0.93 4.75
C SER A 74 2.20 -2.45 4.67
N SER A 75 2.52 -2.99 3.50
CA SER A 75 2.87 -4.40 3.32
C SER A 75 4.10 -4.85 4.15
N LEU A 76 4.85 -3.90 4.73
CA LEU A 76 6.20 -4.07 5.26
C LEU A 76 6.42 -3.46 6.65
N LEU A 77 5.54 -3.76 7.60
CA LEU A 77 5.92 -3.69 9.03
C LEU A 77 6.15 -2.29 9.61
N ILE A 78 5.86 -1.20 8.89
CA ILE A 78 6.16 0.15 9.40
C ILE A 78 4.92 0.84 9.94
N ASP A 79 3.73 0.52 9.45
CA ASP A 79 2.53 0.83 10.20
C ASP A 79 1.34 0.05 9.64
N PRO A 80 0.56 -0.65 10.47
CA PRO A 80 -0.80 -1.03 10.09
C PRO A 80 -1.74 0.18 10.04
N ARG A 81 -1.24 1.43 10.03
CA ARG A 81 -2.04 2.64 9.82
C ARG A 81 -2.99 2.38 8.68
N ARG A 82 -4.27 2.66 8.92
CA ARG A 82 -5.22 3.01 7.86
C ARG A 82 -4.42 3.73 6.78
N ILE A 83 -4.32 3.11 5.62
CA ILE A 83 -4.23 3.94 4.43
C ILE A 83 -5.62 4.53 4.37
N LYS A 84 -5.85 5.59 5.17
CA LYS A 84 -6.92 6.50 4.86
C LYS A 84 -6.53 6.91 3.46
N ASP A 85 -7.36 6.55 2.51
CA ASP A 85 -7.35 7.16 1.20
C ASP A 85 -7.50 8.68 1.29
N ASP A 86 -7.65 9.24 2.51
CA ASP A 86 -7.91 10.64 2.80
C ASP A 86 -9.15 11.13 2.04
N GLY A 87 -10.05 10.18 1.68
CA GLY A 87 -11.21 10.40 0.82
C GLY A 87 -10.91 10.45 -0.68
N VAL A 88 -9.65 10.34 -1.12
CA VAL A 88 -9.22 10.46 -2.53
C VAL A 88 -9.99 9.50 -3.42
N MET A 89 -10.15 8.25 -3.01
CA MET A 89 -10.85 7.26 -3.85
C MET A 89 -12.34 7.58 -3.99
N ALA A 90 -12.95 8.20 -2.98
CA ALA A 90 -14.35 8.61 -3.02
C ALA A 90 -14.61 9.78 -3.98
N GLU A 91 -13.58 10.50 -4.44
CA GLU A 91 -13.71 11.63 -5.37
C GLU A 91 -13.88 11.19 -6.84
N PHE A 92 -13.49 9.96 -7.19
CA PHE A 92 -13.63 9.44 -8.56
C PHE A 92 -15.09 9.34 -9.00
N ALA A 93 -15.99 8.82 -8.15
CA ALA A 93 -17.39 8.66 -8.50
C ALA A 93 -18.09 10.01 -8.81
N PRO A 94 -18.01 11.05 -7.96
CA PRO A 94 -18.55 12.37 -8.27
C PRO A 94 -17.97 12.96 -9.56
N LEU A 95 -16.66 12.87 -9.78
CA LEU A 95 -16.02 13.36 -11.01
C LEU A 95 -16.56 12.65 -12.25
N TYR A 96 -16.66 11.31 -12.19
CA TYR A 96 -17.22 10.49 -13.26
C TYR A 96 -18.68 10.85 -13.57
N GLN A 97 -19.51 11.08 -12.54
CA GLN A 97 -20.90 11.49 -12.73
C GLN A 97 -21.00 12.86 -13.42
N GLN A 98 -20.20 13.84 -12.98
CA GLN A 98 -20.21 15.18 -13.55
C GLN A 98 -19.80 15.18 -15.03
N VAL A 99 -18.74 14.43 -15.36
CA VAL A 99 -18.28 14.32 -16.75
C VAL A 99 -19.34 13.62 -17.60
N LEU A 100 -19.92 12.51 -17.14
CA LEU A 100 -20.97 11.83 -17.91
C LEU A 100 -22.23 12.65 -18.16
N GLN A 101 -22.54 13.63 -17.32
CA GLN A 101 -23.69 14.52 -17.49
C GLN A 101 -23.36 15.76 -18.33
N LEU A 102 -22.09 15.94 -18.72
CA LEU A 102 -21.64 17.12 -19.45
C LEU A 102 -22.12 17.09 -20.89
N GLN A 103 -22.79 18.16 -21.30
CA GLN A 103 -23.13 18.39 -22.71
C GLN A 103 -21.93 19.04 -23.40
N THR A 104 -21.43 18.38 -24.45
CA THR A 104 -20.26 18.83 -25.22
C THR A 104 -20.60 18.91 -26.70
N ASP A 105 -20.05 19.89 -27.40
CA ASP A 105 -20.21 20.00 -28.86
C ASP A 105 -19.60 18.78 -29.58
N PRO A 106 -20.11 18.40 -30.78
CA PRO A 106 -19.65 17.24 -31.53
C PRO A 106 -18.13 17.15 -31.74
N GLU A 107 -17.47 18.29 -31.93
CA GLU A 107 -16.01 18.37 -32.12
C GLU A 107 -15.21 17.85 -30.90
N TYR A 108 -15.83 17.84 -29.70
CA TYR A 108 -15.20 17.42 -28.46
C TYR A 108 -15.64 16.03 -27.98
N HIS A 109 -16.56 15.35 -28.68
CA HIS A 109 -17.08 14.04 -28.25
C HIS A 109 -15.98 13.01 -28.02
N GLU A 110 -14.97 12.96 -28.90
CA GLU A 110 -13.85 12.02 -28.73
C GLU A 110 -12.96 12.37 -27.53
N LYS A 111 -12.72 13.67 -27.28
CA LYS A 111 -11.96 14.11 -26.09
C LYS A 111 -12.73 13.84 -24.80
N HIS A 112 -14.05 14.01 -24.85
CA HIS A 112 -14.95 13.69 -23.75
C HIS A 112 -14.97 12.17 -23.49
N ARG A 113 -15.09 11.35 -24.54
CA ARG A 113 -14.99 9.89 -24.47
C ARG A 113 -13.66 9.43 -23.86
N ALA A 114 -12.56 10.02 -24.30
CA ALA A 114 -11.23 9.74 -23.75
C ALA A 114 -11.16 10.08 -22.25
N LEU A 115 -11.69 11.23 -21.83
CA LEU A 115 -11.72 11.63 -20.42
C LEU A 115 -12.53 10.65 -19.55
N ILE A 116 -13.69 10.19 -20.02
CA ILE A 116 -14.48 9.15 -19.34
C ILE A 116 -13.63 7.88 -19.18
N GLY A 117 -12.93 7.47 -20.23
CA GLY A 117 -12.00 6.35 -20.22
C GLY A 117 -10.86 6.52 -19.21
N ASP A 118 -10.24 7.70 -19.16
CA ASP A 118 -9.13 8.02 -18.27
C ASP A 118 -9.57 8.05 -16.80
N ILE A 119 -10.76 8.57 -16.49
CA ILE A 119 -11.34 8.52 -15.13
C ILE A 119 -11.58 7.07 -14.71
N LEU A 120 -12.17 6.25 -15.59
CA LEU A 120 -12.41 4.84 -15.30
C LEU A 120 -11.09 4.10 -15.02
N LYS A 121 -10.08 4.25 -15.90
CA LYS A 121 -8.74 3.68 -15.71
C LYS A 121 -8.10 4.13 -14.40
N GLY A 122 -8.08 5.44 -14.17
CA GLY A 122 -7.52 6.04 -12.96
C GLY A 122 -8.20 5.59 -11.68
N SER A 123 -9.48 5.22 -11.72
CA SER A 123 -10.24 4.77 -10.56
C SER A 123 -10.04 3.29 -10.18
N ILE A 124 -9.27 2.52 -10.97
CA ILE A 124 -9.02 1.11 -10.69
C ILE A 124 -7.93 0.96 -9.63
N ILE A 125 -8.23 0.18 -8.58
CA ILE A 125 -7.32 -0.12 -7.47
C ILE A 125 -7.34 -1.63 -7.20
N LEU A 126 -6.15 -2.18 -6.99
CA LEU A 126 -5.95 -3.53 -6.49
C LEU A 126 -5.70 -3.49 -4.98
N GLU A 127 -6.49 -4.24 -4.23
CA GLU A 127 -6.39 -4.33 -2.77
C GLU A 127 -6.14 -5.77 -2.31
N TRP A 128 -5.46 -5.89 -1.19
CA TRP A 128 -5.16 -7.14 -0.48
C TRP A 128 -5.70 -7.07 0.95
N PRO A 129 -7.03 -7.15 1.12
CA PRO A 129 -7.66 -6.99 2.41
C PRO A 129 -7.20 -8.03 3.42
N ARG A 130 -6.91 -7.56 4.63
CA ARG A 130 -6.59 -8.38 5.78
C ARG A 130 -7.16 -7.77 7.05
N ASP A 131 -7.86 -8.56 7.82
CA ASP A 131 -8.34 -8.17 9.14
C ASP A 131 -7.20 -8.27 10.17
N VAL A 132 -6.97 -7.18 10.91
CA VAL A 132 -5.93 -7.10 11.94
C VAL A 132 -6.53 -6.50 13.22
N CYS A 133 -6.33 -7.17 14.35
CA CYS A 133 -6.85 -6.70 15.65
C CYS A 133 -5.92 -5.68 16.31
N GLY A 134 -6.46 -4.74 17.09
CA GLY A 134 -5.67 -3.86 17.96
C GLY A 134 -4.74 -2.92 17.18
N VAL A 135 -5.16 -2.56 15.97
CA VAL A 135 -4.55 -1.50 15.18
C VAL A 135 -5.14 -0.18 15.69
N HIS A 136 -4.29 0.75 16.12
CA HIS A 136 -4.65 2.03 16.77
C HIS A 136 -5.06 1.94 18.26
N ASN A 137 -5.18 3.11 18.91
CA ASN A 137 -5.57 3.26 20.33
C ASN A 137 -7.04 2.90 20.62
N LYS A 138 -7.76 2.34 19.64
CA LYS A 138 -9.06 1.70 19.87
C LYS A 138 -8.76 0.28 20.36
N GLY A 139 -9.57 -0.25 21.27
CA GLY A 139 -9.22 -1.43 22.09
C GLY A 139 -8.58 -2.61 21.34
N GLN A 140 -7.83 -3.45 22.06
CA GLN A 140 -7.05 -4.56 21.49
C GLN A 140 -7.87 -5.59 20.68
N ASP A 141 -9.19 -5.59 20.84
CA ASP A 141 -10.11 -6.58 20.25
C ASP A 141 -10.88 -6.07 19.01
N GLU A 142 -10.75 -4.80 18.61
CA GLU A 142 -11.38 -4.32 17.38
C GLU A 142 -10.57 -4.77 16.15
N GLU A 143 -11.20 -5.57 15.28
CA GLU A 143 -10.67 -5.94 13.97
C GLU A 143 -10.84 -4.78 12.98
N GLU A 144 -9.76 -4.39 12.32
CA GLU A 144 -9.76 -3.42 11.24
C GLU A 144 -9.22 -4.06 9.95
N GLU A 145 -9.93 -3.84 8.84
CA GLU A 145 -9.48 -4.28 7.53
C GLU A 145 -8.40 -3.31 7.02
N VAL A 146 -7.21 -3.84 6.78
CA VAL A 146 -6.09 -3.12 6.19
C VAL A 146 -5.72 -3.72 4.84
N ASP A 147 -5.20 -2.88 3.95
CA ASP A 147 -4.65 -3.34 2.69
C ASP A 147 -3.19 -3.76 2.88
N GLN A 148 -2.93 -5.06 2.75
CA GLN A 148 -1.63 -5.66 3.00
C GLN A 148 -1.24 -6.65 1.90
N ALA A 149 -0.61 -6.12 0.85
CA ALA A 149 -0.08 -6.94 -0.24
C ALA A 149 0.92 -8.00 0.27
N PRO A 150 0.88 -9.24 -0.23
CA PRO A 150 1.79 -10.29 0.23
C PRO A 150 3.22 -10.04 -0.26
N LEU A 151 4.18 -9.98 0.67
CA LEU A 151 5.61 -9.90 0.34
C LEU A 151 6.17 -11.21 -0.21
N ILE A 152 5.75 -12.32 0.42
CA ILE A 152 6.10 -13.68 0.04
C ILE A 152 4.81 -14.46 -0.10
N HIS A 153 4.49 -14.86 -1.32
CA HIS A 153 3.44 -15.82 -1.59
C HIS A 153 4.00 -17.23 -1.46
N ARG A 154 3.20 -18.19 -1.00
CA ARG A 154 3.60 -19.61 -1.00
C ARG A 154 3.05 -20.31 -2.23
N ALA A 155 3.87 -21.15 -2.85
CA ALA A 155 3.43 -22.02 -3.94
C ALA A 155 2.46 -23.10 -3.42
N ASN A 156 1.60 -23.60 -4.31
CA ASN A 156 0.50 -24.49 -3.92
C ASN A 156 0.95 -25.78 -3.23
N TRP A 157 2.12 -26.32 -3.61
CA TRP A 157 2.67 -27.58 -3.13
C TRP A 157 3.35 -27.50 -1.75
N VAL A 158 3.39 -26.31 -1.13
CA VAL A 158 3.95 -26.12 0.21
C VAL A 158 2.99 -26.72 1.26
N VAL A 159 3.24 -27.96 1.65
CA VAL A 159 2.49 -28.72 2.66
C VAL A 159 2.62 -28.03 4.03
N LYS A 160 1.50 -27.88 4.77
CA LYS A 160 1.38 -27.16 6.06
C LYS A 160 1.63 -25.64 5.98
N SER A 161 0.91 -24.94 5.11
CA SER A 161 0.85 -23.48 5.19
C SER A 161 0.16 -23.08 6.50
N ARG A 162 0.93 -22.54 7.44
CA ARG A 162 0.46 -22.03 8.74
C ARG A 162 -0.20 -20.64 8.64
N THR A 163 -0.25 -20.08 7.43
CA THR A 163 -0.84 -18.79 7.09
C THR A 163 -1.91 -18.99 6.01
N SER A 164 -3.03 -18.28 6.13
CA SER A 164 -4.08 -18.26 5.11
C SER A 164 -3.57 -17.74 3.77
N ASN A 165 -4.16 -18.20 2.67
CA ASN A 165 -3.92 -17.58 1.37
C ASN A 165 -4.54 -16.18 1.35
N PRO A 166 -3.89 -15.21 0.68
CA PRO A 166 -4.41 -13.85 0.63
C PRO A 166 -5.70 -13.79 -0.20
N THR A 167 -6.58 -12.87 0.16
CA THR A 167 -7.72 -12.46 -0.69
C THR A 167 -7.29 -11.25 -1.49
N MET A 168 -7.65 -11.22 -2.77
CA MET A 168 -7.36 -10.12 -3.68
C MET A 168 -8.67 -9.49 -4.15
N ARG A 169 -8.71 -8.17 -4.26
CA ARG A 169 -9.88 -7.43 -4.79
C ARG A 169 -9.43 -6.43 -5.84
N ILE A 170 -10.21 -6.28 -6.90
CA ILE A 170 -10.08 -5.17 -7.85
C ILE A 170 -11.34 -4.33 -7.74
N LYS A 171 -11.18 -3.07 -7.33
CA LYS A 171 -12.26 -2.09 -7.22
C LYS A 171 -12.18 -1.04 -8.32
N VAL A 172 -13.35 -0.56 -8.76
CA VAL A 172 -13.48 0.54 -9.73
C VAL A 172 -14.23 1.69 -9.07
N TYR A 173 -13.50 2.64 -8.49
CA TYR A 173 -14.07 3.67 -7.62
C TYR A 173 -14.95 4.70 -8.33
N ALA A 174 -14.84 4.84 -9.65
CA ALA A 174 -15.76 5.66 -10.44
C ALA A 174 -17.18 5.05 -10.52
N LEU A 175 -17.32 3.74 -10.33
CA LEU A 175 -18.57 2.99 -10.51
C LEU A 175 -19.16 2.60 -9.15
N SER A 176 -20.22 3.30 -8.74
CA SER A 176 -20.88 3.08 -7.46
C SER A 176 -22.30 2.53 -7.60
N ALA A 177 -22.70 1.69 -6.64
CA ALA A 177 -24.05 1.11 -6.59
C ALA A 177 -25.12 2.19 -6.53
N ALA A 178 -24.87 3.25 -5.76
CA ALA A 178 -25.79 4.38 -5.64
C ALA A 178 -25.97 5.08 -6.98
N ALA A 179 -24.89 5.37 -7.71
CA ALA A 179 -24.98 6.03 -9.01
C ALA A 179 -25.77 5.19 -10.02
N GLU A 180 -25.51 3.88 -10.10
CA GLU A 180 -26.24 2.99 -11.02
C GLU A 180 -27.73 2.86 -10.64
N GLN A 181 -28.06 2.89 -9.34
CA GLN A 181 -29.47 2.86 -8.88
C GLN A 181 -30.22 4.17 -9.16
N HIS A 182 -29.57 5.33 -9.02
CA HIS A 182 -30.20 6.64 -9.24
C HIS A 182 -30.39 6.97 -10.72
N ARG A 183 -29.60 6.38 -11.62
CA ARG A 183 -29.68 6.65 -13.07
C ARG A 183 -30.92 6.07 -13.74
N GLY A 184 -31.58 5.07 -13.16
CA GLY A 184 -32.70 4.40 -13.82
C GLY A 184 -32.30 3.85 -15.21
N ASN A 185 -33.25 3.75 -16.14
CA ASN A 185 -33.00 3.26 -17.51
C ASN A 185 -32.57 4.33 -18.53
N ASP A 186 -32.53 5.61 -18.15
CA ASP A 186 -32.55 6.72 -19.11
C ASP A 186 -31.18 7.41 -19.28
N GLY A 187 -30.08 6.66 -19.24
CA GLY A 187 -28.73 7.22 -19.42
C GLY A 187 -27.65 6.15 -19.58
N PRO A 188 -26.36 6.54 -19.68
CA PRO A 188 -25.27 5.59 -19.88
C PRO A 188 -25.12 4.66 -18.68
N GLN A 189 -25.01 3.37 -18.96
CA GLN A 189 -25.00 2.32 -17.94
C GLN A 189 -23.79 1.42 -18.07
N LEU A 190 -23.35 0.88 -16.93
CA LEU A 190 -22.42 -0.24 -16.92
C LEU A 190 -23.10 -1.49 -17.48
N VAL A 191 -22.62 -2.00 -18.62
CA VAL A 191 -23.20 -3.18 -19.30
C VAL A 191 -22.46 -4.45 -18.92
N GLU A 192 -21.12 -4.41 -18.97
CA GLU A 192 -20.24 -5.53 -18.67
C GLU A 192 -18.92 -5.06 -18.03
N ALA A 193 -18.36 -5.89 -17.15
CA ALA A 193 -17.02 -5.72 -16.61
C ALA A 193 -16.32 -7.09 -16.53
N LEU A 194 -15.17 -7.22 -17.18
CA LEU A 194 -14.33 -8.41 -17.16
C LEU A 194 -13.01 -8.09 -16.47
N PHE A 195 -12.66 -8.92 -15.49
CA PHE A 195 -11.41 -8.84 -14.74
C PHE A 195 -10.61 -10.10 -14.99
N ARG A 196 -9.34 -9.96 -15.34
CA ARG A 196 -8.43 -11.06 -15.61
C ARG A 196 -7.09 -10.83 -14.94
N CYS A 197 -6.57 -11.86 -14.27
CA CYS A 197 -5.33 -11.77 -13.52
C CYS A 197 -4.40 -12.94 -13.87
N SER A 198 -3.16 -12.64 -14.23
CA SER A 198 -2.14 -13.60 -14.64
C SER A 198 -0.87 -13.49 -13.79
N LEU A 199 -0.25 -14.63 -13.46
CA LEU A 199 1.03 -14.64 -12.76
C LEU A 199 2.19 -14.43 -13.74
N VAL A 200 2.96 -13.36 -13.56
CA VAL A 200 4.08 -12.99 -14.44
C VAL A 200 5.38 -12.83 -13.68
N LYS A 201 6.52 -12.91 -14.39
CA LYS A 201 7.79 -12.45 -13.84
C LYS A 201 7.76 -10.92 -13.80
N ALA A 202 8.10 -10.33 -12.65
CA ALA A 202 8.18 -8.88 -12.53
C ALA A 202 9.32 -8.37 -13.42
N GLN A 203 9.03 -7.35 -14.23
CA GLN A 203 10.03 -6.68 -15.05
C GLN A 203 10.70 -5.58 -14.21
N SER A 204 12.01 -5.43 -14.33
CA SER A 204 12.71 -4.32 -13.66
C SER A 204 12.28 -2.99 -14.28
N GLY A 205 11.96 -2.00 -13.43
CA GLY A 205 11.56 -0.66 -13.86
C GLY A 205 10.11 -0.49 -14.31
N VAL A 206 9.29 -1.55 -14.30
CA VAL A 206 7.88 -1.49 -14.71
C VAL A 206 7.00 -1.80 -13.49
N VAL A 207 6.68 -0.76 -12.71
CA VAL A 207 5.65 -0.82 -11.66
C VAL A 207 4.57 0.19 -12.05
N GLY A 208 3.32 -0.26 -12.21
CA GLY A 208 2.18 0.61 -12.51
C GLY A 208 1.58 0.47 -13.92
N GLU A 209 0.97 1.54 -14.41
CA GLU A 209 -0.04 1.59 -15.48
C GLU A 209 0.52 1.49 -16.93
N ASN A 210 1.85 1.36 -17.12
CA ASN A 210 2.50 1.29 -18.44
C ASN A 210 2.99 -0.13 -18.79
N CYS A 211 2.13 -1.14 -18.62
CA CYS A 211 2.47 -2.53 -18.89
C CYS A 211 1.87 -3.03 -20.20
N ASP A 212 2.71 -3.32 -21.20
CA ASP A 212 2.26 -4.01 -22.41
C ASP A 212 2.07 -5.51 -22.15
N SER A 213 0.85 -6.02 -22.38
CA SER A 213 0.50 -7.44 -22.23
C SER A 213 1.38 -8.37 -23.09
N ARG A 214 1.93 -7.86 -24.20
CA ARG A 214 2.83 -8.60 -25.10
C ARG A 214 4.20 -8.87 -24.50
N ASN A 215 4.63 -8.07 -23.53
CA ASN A 215 5.95 -8.19 -22.91
C ASN A 215 5.90 -9.01 -21.61
N ALA A 216 4.71 -9.25 -21.07
CA ALA A 216 4.51 -10.02 -19.85
C ALA A 216 4.94 -11.49 -20.02
N THR A 217 6.00 -11.89 -19.32
CA THR A 217 6.44 -13.30 -19.31
C THR A 217 5.65 -14.08 -18.27
N ILE A 218 4.75 -14.96 -18.72
CA ILE A 218 3.96 -15.83 -17.84
C ILE A 218 4.90 -16.69 -16.99
N ALA A 219 4.78 -16.55 -15.68
CA ALA A 219 5.59 -17.27 -14.70
C ALA A 219 4.94 -18.56 -14.22
N GLY A 220 3.62 -18.67 -14.34
CA GLY A 220 2.87 -19.76 -13.76
C GLY A 220 1.36 -19.62 -13.86
N ARG A 221 0.66 -20.40 -13.03
CA ARG A 221 -0.80 -20.47 -12.91
C ARG A 221 -1.23 -19.92 -11.56
N MET A 222 -2.36 -19.23 -11.54
CA MET A 222 -3.08 -18.81 -10.34
C MET A 222 -4.14 -19.86 -9.99
N ILE A 223 -4.47 -19.96 -8.71
CA ILE A 223 -5.34 -21.01 -8.16
C ILE A 223 -6.29 -20.36 -7.14
N LEU A 224 -7.52 -20.83 -7.05
CA LEU A 224 -8.41 -20.50 -5.93
C LEU A 224 -8.45 -21.72 -5.00
N LYS A 225 -7.92 -21.59 -3.77
CA LYS A 225 -7.94 -22.72 -2.83
C LYS A 225 -9.28 -22.77 -2.12
N GLN A 226 -10.06 -23.82 -2.35
CA GLN A 226 -11.25 -24.10 -1.54
C GLN A 226 -10.80 -24.52 -0.14
N ARG A 227 -11.20 -23.79 0.91
CA ARG A 227 -11.03 -24.27 2.29
C ARG A 227 -11.99 -25.42 2.54
N LEU A 228 -11.49 -26.54 3.05
CA LEU A 228 -12.30 -27.69 3.47
C LEU A 228 -13.21 -27.36 4.67
N ASP A 229 -12.87 -26.34 5.48
CA ASP A 229 -13.51 -26.10 6.78
C ASP A 229 -14.58 -24.99 6.80
N LYS A 230 -14.78 -24.26 5.69
CA LYS A 230 -15.91 -23.34 5.52
C LYS A 230 -16.79 -23.94 4.44
N ALA A 231 -18.04 -24.28 4.77
CA ALA A 231 -19.04 -24.88 3.86
C ALA A 231 -18.78 -24.50 2.39
N ALA A 232 -18.14 -25.42 1.66
CA ALA A 232 -17.51 -25.18 0.37
C ALA A 232 -18.50 -24.85 -0.77
N PHE A 233 -19.80 -24.83 -0.47
CA PHE A 233 -20.84 -24.75 -1.47
C PHE A 233 -21.18 -23.32 -1.95
N ASN A 234 -20.74 -22.25 -1.26
CA ASN A 234 -21.29 -20.91 -1.53
C ASN A 234 -20.29 -19.81 -1.94
N SER A 235 -19.00 -19.86 -1.59
CA SER A 235 -18.09 -18.69 -1.78
C SER A 235 -17.78 -18.36 -3.24
N ASN A 236 -17.55 -19.36 -4.09
CA ASN A 236 -17.30 -19.16 -5.53
C ASN A 236 -18.59 -18.75 -6.28
N GLN A 237 -19.75 -19.25 -5.85
CA GLN A 237 -21.04 -18.81 -6.39
C GLN A 237 -21.38 -17.36 -5.99
N LEU A 238 -20.96 -16.93 -4.79
CA LEU A 238 -21.17 -15.57 -4.28
C LEU A 238 -20.28 -14.53 -4.99
N THR A 239 -19.04 -14.88 -5.32
CA THR A 239 -18.05 -13.95 -5.91
C THR A 239 -18.01 -13.96 -7.44
N GLY A 240 -18.35 -15.09 -8.09
CA GLY A 240 -18.23 -15.23 -9.54
C GLY A 240 -16.81 -15.43 -10.05
N ALA A 241 -15.82 -15.52 -9.16
CA ALA A 241 -14.42 -15.74 -9.51
C ALA A 241 -14.14 -17.20 -9.89
N LEU A 242 -13.38 -17.39 -10.97
CA LEU A 242 -12.98 -18.72 -11.47
C LEU A 242 -11.56 -18.71 -12.03
N VAL A 243 -10.98 -19.91 -12.16
CA VAL A 243 -9.67 -20.13 -12.81
C VAL A 243 -9.95 -20.70 -14.20
N ASN A 244 -9.46 -20.06 -15.26
CA ASN A 244 -9.64 -20.54 -16.63
C ASN A 244 -8.63 -21.66 -16.98
N GLY A 245 -8.75 -22.24 -18.18
CA GLY A 245 -7.89 -23.35 -18.64
C GLY A 245 -6.39 -23.02 -18.68
N ASP A 246 -6.03 -21.75 -18.83
CA ASP A 246 -4.65 -21.26 -18.85
C ASP A 246 -4.09 -21.01 -17.43
N GLY A 247 -4.93 -21.14 -16.39
CA GLY A 247 -4.56 -20.83 -15.02
C GLY A 247 -4.60 -19.34 -14.70
N LYS A 248 -5.41 -18.54 -15.39
CA LYS A 248 -5.67 -17.13 -15.05
C LYS A 248 -6.89 -17.05 -14.15
N LEU A 249 -6.90 -16.11 -13.21
CA LEU A 249 -8.14 -15.76 -12.52
C LEU A 249 -8.98 -14.88 -13.42
N VAL A 250 -10.27 -15.18 -13.51
CA VAL A 250 -11.22 -14.37 -14.26
C VAL A 250 -12.50 -14.17 -13.47
N ALA A 251 -13.10 -13.00 -13.63
CA ALA A 251 -14.43 -12.69 -13.13
C ALA A 251 -15.15 -11.83 -14.17
N LEU A 252 -16.34 -12.28 -14.61
CA LEU A 252 -17.22 -11.52 -15.49
C LEU A 252 -18.48 -11.13 -14.74
N GLN A 253 -18.80 -9.84 -14.80
CA GLN A 253 -20.02 -9.28 -14.26
C GLN A 253 -20.75 -8.54 -15.38
N SER A 254 -22.06 -8.78 -15.52
CA SER A 254 -22.89 -8.11 -16.54
C SER A 254 -24.30 -7.86 -16.03
N VAL A 255 -25.04 -7.03 -16.79
CA VAL A 255 -26.49 -6.91 -16.62
C VAL A 255 -27.20 -8.24 -16.94
N PRO A 256 -28.34 -8.56 -16.29
CA PRO A 256 -29.05 -9.83 -16.48
C PRO A 256 -29.55 -10.10 -17.90
N LYS A 257 -29.74 -9.04 -18.72
CA LYS A 257 -30.24 -9.14 -20.10
C LYS A 257 -29.13 -9.25 -21.16
N CYS A 258 -27.87 -9.38 -20.74
CA CYS A 258 -26.75 -9.53 -21.67
C CYS A 258 -26.68 -11.00 -22.15
N SER A 259 -27.31 -11.31 -23.29
CA SER A 259 -27.38 -12.67 -23.84
C SER A 259 -26.10 -13.12 -24.55
N GLU A 260 -25.31 -12.17 -25.07
CA GLU A 260 -23.99 -12.42 -25.67
C GLU A 260 -22.99 -11.40 -25.14
N SER A 261 -21.99 -11.89 -24.40
CA SER A 261 -20.96 -11.03 -23.84
C SER A 261 -19.93 -10.67 -24.90
N GLU A 262 -19.89 -9.40 -25.29
CA GLU A 262 -18.92 -8.88 -26.27
C GLU A 262 -17.51 -8.96 -25.68
N LEU A 263 -17.38 -8.72 -24.37
CA LEU A 263 -16.10 -8.88 -23.68
C LEU A 263 -15.64 -10.34 -23.67
N CYS A 264 -16.52 -11.32 -23.45
CA CYS A 264 -16.16 -12.73 -23.60
C CYS A 264 -15.72 -13.06 -25.03
N ALA A 265 -16.48 -12.62 -26.03
CA ALA A 265 -16.18 -12.88 -27.43
C ALA A 265 -14.81 -12.31 -27.84
N ARG A 266 -14.50 -11.07 -27.44
CA ARG A 266 -13.17 -10.46 -27.63
C ARG A 266 -12.06 -11.22 -26.91
N SER A 267 -12.40 -11.81 -25.76
CA SER A 267 -11.45 -12.51 -24.92
C SER A 267 -11.14 -13.95 -25.38
N GLY A 268 -12.00 -14.53 -26.23
CA GLY A 268 -11.90 -15.91 -26.70
C GLY A 268 -12.22 -16.98 -25.64
N GLU A 269 -12.68 -16.58 -24.45
CA GLU A 269 -12.92 -17.46 -23.30
C GLU A 269 -14.42 -17.59 -23.02
N MET A 270 -14.90 -18.83 -22.79
CA MET A 270 -16.25 -19.05 -22.24
C MET A 270 -16.22 -18.83 -20.72
N ILE A 271 -16.64 -17.65 -20.29
CA ILE A 271 -16.70 -17.27 -18.87
C ILE A 271 -18.17 -17.13 -18.46
N ARG A 272 -18.54 -17.76 -17.34
CA ARG A 272 -19.89 -17.60 -16.79
C ARG A 272 -20.05 -16.17 -16.24
N SER A 273 -21.02 -15.43 -16.76
CA SER A 273 -21.34 -14.10 -16.23
C SER A 273 -22.11 -14.19 -14.90
N THR A 274 -21.88 -13.20 -14.05
CA THR A 274 -22.62 -12.96 -12.80
C THR A 274 -23.20 -11.55 -12.78
N SER A 275 -24.11 -11.26 -11.84
CA SER A 275 -24.55 -9.88 -11.61
C SER A 275 -23.40 -9.02 -11.07
N PHE A 276 -23.44 -7.71 -11.31
CA PHE A 276 -22.51 -6.78 -10.67
C PHE A 276 -22.48 -6.92 -9.15
N LYS A 277 -21.26 -6.92 -8.61
CA LYS A 277 -20.99 -7.04 -7.17
C LYS A 277 -20.42 -5.72 -6.68
N TYR A 278 -21.04 -5.20 -5.62
CA TYR A 278 -20.61 -3.96 -4.98
C TYR A 278 -20.18 -4.25 -3.55
N GLU A 279 -18.99 -3.81 -3.18
CA GLU A 279 -18.47 -3.88 -1.81
C GLU A 279 -18.27 -2.45 -1.31
N ASN A 280 -18.88 -2.12 -0.17
CA ASN A 280 -18.94 -0.75 0.34
C ASN A 280 -19.47 0.26 -0.70
N GLY A 281 -20.41 -0.19 -1.54
CA GLY A 281 -21.02 0.63 -2.59
C GLY A 281 -20.16 0.83 -3.85
N VAL A 282 -18.98 0.21 -3.96
CA VAL A 282 -18.06 0.32 -5.11
C VAL A 282 -18.01 -0.99 -5.90
N LEU A 283 -18.00 -0.93 -7.24
CA LEU A 283 -17.88 -2.12 -8.09
C LEU A 283 -16.61 -2.90 -7.74
N CYS A 284 -16.76 -4.20 -7.45
CA CYS A 284 -15.67 -5.03 -6.93
C CYS A 284 -15.66 -6.43 -7.56
N ALA A 285 -14.48 -6.85 -8.01
CA ALA A 285 -14.17 -8.26 -8.30
C ALA A 285 -13.32 -8.83 -7.17
N LYS A 286 -13.86 -9.82 -6.45
CA LYS A 286 -13.22 -10.45 -5.29
C LYS A 286 -12.72 -11.85 -5.64
N PHE A 287 -11.43 -12.09 -5.40
CA PHE A 287 -10.75 -13.37 -5.60
C PHE A 287 -10.29 -13.90 -4.24
N PRO A 288 -11.07 -14.80 -3.60
CA PRO A 288 -10.74 -15.32 -2.27
C PRO A 288 -9.65 -16.40 -2.31
N ASP A 289 -8.84 -16.48 -1.25
CA ASP A 289 -7.85 -17.55 -1.02
C ASP A 289 -6.96 -17.86 -2.25
N VAL A 290 -6.35 -16.83 -2.84
CA VAL A 290 -5.53 -16.92 -4.04
C VAL A 290 -4.25 -17.73 -3.76
N GLY A 291 -4.00 -18.75 -4.58
CA GLY A 291 -2.81 -19.57 -4.62
C GLY A 291 -2.04 -19.38 -5.93
N VAL A 292 -0.78 -19.81 -5.96
CA VAL A 292 0.07 -19.75 -7.15
C VAL A 292 0.83 -21.06 -7.40
N SER A 293 1.10 -21.38 -8.65
CA SER A 293 1.96 -22.49 -9.10
C SER A 293 2.86 -22.01 -10.22
N LEU A 294 4.14 -22.37 -10.24
CA LEU A 294 5.11 -21.90 -11.24
C LEU A 294 5.25 -22.88 -12.40
N ASN A 295 5.44 -22.37 -13.63
CA ASN A 295 5.60 -23.19 -14.84
C ASN A 295 6.99 -23.85 -14.93
N SER A 296 8.04 -23.17 -14.47
CA SER A 296 9.40 -23.69 -14.48
C SER A 296 10.07 -23.46 -13.13
N MET A 297 10.62 -24.53 -12.59
CA MET A 297 11.42 -24.54 -11.37
C MET A 297 12.93 -24.50 -11.64
N VAL A 298 13.37 -24.36 -12.90
CA VAL A 298 14.70 -24.83 -13.35
C VAL A 298 15.79 -23.76 -13.32
N ASN A 299 15.48 -22.45 -13.38
CA ASN A 299 16.47 -21.37 -13.29
C ASN A 299 16.22 -20.48 -12.05
N ARG A 300 16.64 -20.96 -10.87
CA ARG A 300 16.32 -20.33 -9.57
C ARG A 300 17.41 -19.35 -9.13
N ARG A 301 17.21 -18.06 -9.39
CA ARG A 301 17.73 -17.06 -8.45
C ARG A 301 16.68 -16.96 -7.34
N LEU A 302 17.05 -17.23 -6.09
CA LEU A 302 16.15 -17.12 -4.94
C LEU A 302 15.42 -15.76 -4.88
N ALA A 303 15.99 -14.72 -5.51
CA ALA A 303 15.43 -13.38 -5.57
C ALA A 303 14.58 -13.07 -6.82
N THR A 304 14.14 -14.06 -7.62
CA THR A 304 13.23 -13.77 -8.74
C THR A 304 11.91 -13.19 -8.21
N ARG A 305 11.59 -11.97 -8.66
CA ARG A 305 10.35 -11.28 -8.30
C ARG A 305 9.24 -11.60 -9.31
N TYR A 306 8.04 -11.73 -8.79
CA TYR A 306 6.81 -12.01 -9.53
C TYR A 306 5.81 -10.89 -9.31
N ALA A 307 4.88 -10.72 -10.23
CA ALA A 307 3.77 -9.79 -10.10
C ALA A 307 2.49 -10.44 -10.62
N ILE A 308 1.35 -9.88 -10.24
CA ILE A 308 0.06 -10.18 -10.87
C ILE A 308 -0.17 -9.13 -11.94
N PHE A 309 -0.26 -9.58 -13.19
CA PHE A 309 -0.67 -8.75 -14.30
C PHE A 309 -2.19 -8.77 -14.36
N ASN A 310 -2.80 -7.59 -14.20
CA ASN A 310 -4.24 -7.40 -14.16
C ASN A 310 -4.69 -6.74 -15.46
N GLU A 311 -5.73 -7.29 -16.06
CA GLU A 311 -6.42 -6.75 -17.23
C GLU A 311 -7.88 -6.52 -16.83
N VAL A 312 -8.35 -5.30 -17.00
CA VAL A 312 -9.70 -4.87 -16.66
C VAL A 312 -10.35 -4.29 -17.91
N PHE A 313 -11.48 -4.84 -18.29
CA PHE A 313 -12.27 -4.43 -19.43
C PHE A 313 -13.64 -3.96 -18.93
N ILE A 314 -14.02 -2.73 -19.23
CA ILE A 314 -15.29 -2.14 -18.78
C ILE A 314 -16.06 -1.67 -20.01
N LYS A 315 -17.31 -2.10 -20.14
CA LYS A 315 -18.22 -1.66 -21.20
C LYS A 315 -19.30 -0.76 -20.62
N ILE A 316 -19.28 0.50 -21.03
CA ILE A 316 -20.35 1.47 -20.77
C ILE A 316 -21.22 1.56 -22.03
N GLY A 317 -22.51 1.31 -21.86
CA GLY A 317 -23.50 1.36 -22.92
C GLY A 317 -24.23 2.70 -22.97
N ASP A 318 -24.89 2.92 -24.11
CA ASP A 318 -25.86 4.01 -24.34
C ASP A 318 -25.34 5.43 -24.08
N LEU A 319 -24.14 5.73 -24.59
CA LEU A 319 -23.61 7.11 -24.58
C LEU A 319 -24.35 8.05 -25.55
N LYS A 320 -25.28 7.53 -26.38
CA LYS A 320 -26.08 8.36 -27.31
C LYS A 320 -26.88 9.41 -26.56
N THR A 321 -27.38 9.05 -25.38
CA THR A 321 -28.15 9.92 -24.49
C THR A 321 -27.39 11.17 -24.07
N ILE A 322 -26.04 11.12 -23.98
CA ILE A 322 -25.22 12.30 -23.69
C ILE A 322 -25.11 13.19 -24.92
N TRP A 323 -24.83 12.60 -26.09
CA TRP A 323 -24.37 13.32 -27.26
C TRP A 323 -25.46 13.65 -28.29
N ASN A 324 -26.70 13.18 -28.09
CA ASN A 324 -27.81 13.32 -29.05
C ASN A 324 -27.39 12.95 -30.48
N TYR A 325 -26.55 11.92 -30.61
CA TYR A 325 -25.86 11.56 -31.85
C TYR A 325 -26.24 10.14 -32.29
N GLU A 326 -26.64 9.98 -33.56
CA GLU A 326 -27.12 8.72 -34.14
C GLU A 326 -25.99 7.76 -34.57
N GLU A 327 -24.78 7.87 -34.00
CA GLU A 327 -23.69 6.99 -34.42
C GLU A 327 -23.90 5.51 -34.04
N PRO A 328 -23.46 4.57 -34.88
CA PRO A 328 -23.69 3.13 -34.67
C PRO A 328 -22.87 2.52 -33.50
N ASN A 329 -21.85 3.20 -32.96
CA ASN A 329 -20.95 2.66 -31.91
C ASN A 329 -20.96 3.48 -30.61
N ALA A 330 -22.12 3.68 -30.00
CA ALA A 330 -22.29 4.44 -28.76
C ALA A 330 -21.91 3.71 -27.46
N ASN A 331 -21.22 2.58 -27.57
CA ASN A 331 -20.65 1.90 -26.43
C ASN A 331 -19.20 2.33 -26.26
N LEU A 332 -18.79 2.67 -25.04
CA LEU A 332 -17.39 2.84 -24.69
C LEU A 332 -16.88 1.53 -24.09
N ILE A 333 -15.81 0.99 -24.66
CA ILE A 333 -15.07 -0.09 -24.03
C ILE A 333 -13.72 0.45 -23.56
N VAL A 334 -13.49 0.34 -22.27
CA VAL A 334 -12.25 0.74 -21.60
C VAL A 334 -11.42 -0.49 -21.34
N ASP A 335 -10.26 -0.56 -21.97
CA ASP A 335 -9.27 -1.60 -21.76
C ASP A 335 -8.13 -1.01 -20.89
N HIS A 336 -7.87 -1.61 -19.73
CA HIS A 336 -6.81 -1.19 -18.81
C HIS A 336 -5.96 -2.38 -18.35
N ALA A 337 -4.64 -2.18 -18.27
CA ALA A 337 -3.73 -3.21 -17.81
C ALA A 337 -2.66 -2.63 -16.87
N PHE A 338 -2.39 -3.33 -15.77
CA PHE A 338 -1.43 -2.88 -14.76
C PHE A 338 -0.85 -4.06 -13.97
N GLN A 339 0.35 -3.88 -13.40
CA GLN A 339 0.98 -4.89 -12.53
C GLN A 339 0.79 -4.57 -11.05
N SER A 340 0.57 -5.61 -10.25
CA SER A 340 0.66 -5.52 -8.79
C SER A 340 2.08 -5.18 -8.35
N LEU A 341 2.23 -4.85 -7.06
CA LEU A 341 3.54 -4.79 -6.45
C LEU A 341 4.29 -6.13 -6.63
N PRO A 342 5.59 -6.09 -6.93
CA PRO A 342 6.39 -7.30 -6.99
C PRO A 342 6.40 -8.04 -5.65
N PHE A 343 6.38 -9.36 -5.69
CA PHE A 343 6.48 -10.24 -4.53
C PHE A 343 7.37 -11.45 -4.84
N LEU A 344 7.78 -12.16 -3.80
CA LEU A 344 8.55 -13.40 -3.92
C LEU A 344 7.64 -14.62 -3.77
N ILE A 345 8.04 -15.75 -4.34
CA ILE A 345 7.31 -17.01 -4.19
C ILE A 345 8.18 -18.04 -3.46
N ALA A 346 7.73 -18.49 -2.29
CA ALA A 346 8.32 -19.61 -1.56
C ALA A 346 7.82 -20.94 -2.14
N ILE A 347 8.73 -21.77 -2.63
CA ILE A 347 8.42 -23.09 -3.21
C ILE A 347 8.48 -24.19 -2.14
N ALA A 348 9.21 -23.95 -1.05
CA ALA A 348 9.30 -24.81 0.12
C ALA A 348 9.34 -23.99 1.42
N ASN A 349 8.94 -24.59 2.54
CA ASN A 349 8.82 -23.89 3.83
C ASN A 349 10.16 -23.30 4.32
N ASP A 350 11.26 -24.02 4.08
CA ASP A 350 12.63 -23.66 4.45
C ASP A 350 13.17 -22.45 3.67
N GLN A 351 12.58 -22.10 2.53
CA GLN A 351 12.99 -20.94 1.73
C GLN A 351 12.54 -19.61 2.32
N THR A 352 11.51 -19.58 3.16
CA THR A 352 10.91 -18.33 3.68
C THR A 352 11.96 -17.41 4.30
N LYS A 353 12.86 -17.96 5.12
CA LYS A 353 13.94 -17.20 5.75
C LYS A 353 14.91 -16.60 4.73
N SER A 354 15.32 -17.39 3.73
CA SER A 354 16.23 -16.91 2.68
C SER A 354 15.59 -15.82 1.81
N LEU A 355 14.29 -15.93 1.54
CA LEU A 355 13.54 -14.93 0.79
C LEU A 355 13.38 -13.64 1.58
N LEU A 356 13.02 -13.73 2.87
CA LEU A 356 12.95 -12.57 3.76
C LEU A 356 14.30 -11.86 3.82
N ASN A 357 15.41 -12.59 3.99
CA ASN A 357 16.77 -12.01 3.97
C ASN A 357 17.06 -11.23 2.68
N SER A 358 16.55 -11.71 1.54
CA SER A 358 16.82 -11.09 0.23
C SER A 358 16.07 -9.78 0.02
N ILE A 359 14.98 -9.54 0.74
CA ILE A 359 14.05 -8.44 0.45
C ILE A 359 13.91 -7.43 1.59
N ILE A 360 14.05 -7.86 2.85
CA ILE A 360 13.71 -7.04 4.03
C ILE A 360 14.42 -5.68 4.04
N TRP A 361 15.72 -5.65 3.72
CA TRP A 361 16.49 -4.40 3.74
C TRP A 361 16.02 -3.42 2.65
N SER A 362 15.88 -3.90 1.41
CA SER A 362 15.41 -3.08 0.28
C SER A 362 14.03 -2.48 0.56
N ARG A 363 13.22 -3.20 1.33
CA ARG A 363 11.85 -2.84 1.69
C ARG A 363 11.79 -1.83 2.83
N ILE A 364 12.63 -1.98 3.86
CA ILE A 364 12.80 -0.97 4.91
C ILE A 364 13.21 0.39 4.31
N MET A 365 13.97 0.37 3.21
CA MET A 365 14.47 1.56 2.52
C MET A 365 13.50 2.18 1.50
N ASP A 366 12.30 1.62 1.30
CA ASP A 366 11.36 1.99 0.20
C ASP A 366 12.00 1.93 -1.20
N ARG A 367 13.03 1.09 -1.39
CA ARG A 367 13.78 0.96 -2.64
C ARG A 367 13.59 -0.42 -3.24
N GLU A 368 12.49 -0.56 -3.96
CA GLU A 368 12.21 -1.78 -4.72
C GLU A 368 12.61 -1.74 -6.19
N HIS A 369 13.04 -0.59 -6.68
CA HIS A 369 13.70 -0.51 -7.98
C HIS A 369 14.99 -1.34 -7.90
N TYR A 370 14.88 -2.62 -8.27
CA TYR A 370 16.01 -3.49 -8.51
C TYR A 370 16.61 -3.06 -9.85
N ASP A 371 17.32 -1.94 -9.84
CA ASP A 371 18.17 -1.52 -10.96
C ASP A 371 19.52 -2.29 -10.97
N GLY A 372 19.73 -3.18 -9.99
CA GLY A 372 20.98 -3.91 -9.81
C GLY A 372 22.07 -3.11 -9.08
N SER A 373 21.80 -1.86 -8.70
CA SER A 373 22.66 -1.08 -7.81
C SER A 373 22.50 -1.57 -6.36
N GLU A 374 23.60 -1.57 -5.61
CA GLU A 374 23.51 -1.90 -4.18
C GLU A 374 22.65 -0.84 -3.48
N PRO A 375 21.60 -1.23 -2.74
CA PRO A 375 20.80 -0.28 -2.00
C PRO A 375 21.69 0.49 -1.02
N GLN A 376 21.38 1.77 -0.79
CA GLN A 376 22.00 2.57 0.26
C GLN A 376 22.17 1.74 1.55
N LEU A 377 23.38 1.77 2.08
CA LEU A 377 23.82 0.87 3.15
C LEU A 377 23.18 1.19 4.51
N GLN A 378 22.45 2.31 4.64
CA GLN A 378 22.03 2.83 5.93
C GLN A 378 20.57 3.31 5.94
N VAL A 379 19.88 3.04 7.06
CA VAL A 379 18.52 3.52 7.36
C VAL A 379 18.55 4.32 8.66
N THR A 380 17.63 5.28 8.83
CA THR A 380 17.44 5.93 10.14
C THR A 380 16.87 4.96 11.17
N TYR A 381 17.29 5.10 12.42
CA TYR A 381 16.83 4.28 13.52
C TYR A 381 15.33 4.43 13.73
N GLY A 382 14.76 5.61 13.53
CA GLY A 382 13.30 5.83 13.62
C GLY A 382 12.51 4.90 12.71
N VAL A 383 12.97 4.71 11.47
CA VAL A 383 12.34 3.79 10.50
C VAL A 383 12.54 2.34 10.94
N LEU A 384 13.75 1.94 11.33
CA LEU A 384 14.04 0.57 11.78
C LEU A 384 13.31 0.20 13.07
N LYS A 385 13.19 1.14 14.01
CA LYS A 385 12.46 1.02 15.28
C LYS A 385 11.01 0.68 15.02
N GLU A 386 10.37 1.41 14.11
CA GLU A 386 8.98 1.16 13.77
C GLU A 386 8.80 -0.13 12.94
N ALA A 387 9.69 -0.38 11.96
CA ALA A 387 9.72 -1.64 11.21
C ALA A 387 9.81 -2.87 12.14
N SER A 388 10.65 -2.78 13.18
CA SER A 388 10.82 -3.83 14.17
C SER A 388 9.60 -3.96 15.08
N ARG A 389 8.97 -2.83 15.44
CA ARG A 389 7.77 -2.78 16.29
C ARG A 389 6.62 -3.58 15.70
N GLN A 390 6.36 -3.44 14.39
CA GLN A 390 5.24 -4.13 13.75
C GLN A 390 5.64 -5.44 13.08
N PHE A 391 6.93 -5.83 13.12
CA PHE A 391 7.43 -7.05 12.47
C PHE A 391 6.53 -8.26 12.78
N VAL A 392 6.39 -8.59 14.06
CA VAL A 392 5.64 -9.78 14.52
C VAL A 392 4.16 -9.67 14.17
N LYS A 393 3.55 -8.51 14.40
CA LYS A 393 2.13 -8.25 14.13
C LYS A 393 1.76 -8.38 12.65
N SER A 394 2.65 -7.96 11.75
CA SER A 394 2.39 -8.17 10.32
C SER A 394 2.49 -9.65 9.94
N GLN A 395 3.35 -10.44 10.59
CA GLN A 395 3.42 -11.87 10.31
C GLN A 395 2.20 -12.59 10.91
N ILE A 396 1.69 -12.10 12.04
CA ILE A 396 0.62 -12.72 12.84
C ILE A 396 -0.41 -11.64 13.19
N SER A 397 -1.55 -11.63 12.49
CA SER A 397 -2.57 -10.57 12.64
C SER A 397 -3.14 -10.43 14.06
N GLN A 398 -3.12 -11.51 14.83
CA GLN A 398 -3.56 -11.54 16.24
C GLN A 398 -2.45 -11.14 17.23
N ALA A 399 -1.21 -11.01 16.80
CA ALA A 399 -0.13 -10.62 17.69
C ALA A 399 -0.17 -9.11 17.98
N ARG A 400 0.20 -8.75 19.22
CA ARG A 400 0.48 -7.34 19.54
C ARG A 400 1.80 -6.89 18.93
N SER A 401 1.92 -5.59 18.70
CA SER A 401 3.20 -4.95 18.38
C SER A 401 4.17 -5.06 19.57
N LEU A 402 5.46 -4.91 19.31
CA LEU A 402 6.46 -4.87 20.38
C LEU A 402 6.24 -3.62 21.26
N THR A 403 6.33 -3.80 22.57
CA THR A 403 6.28 -2.72 23.56
C THR A 403 7.55 -1.89 23.53
N ASN A 404 7.51 -0.68 24.10
CA ASN A 404 8.70 0.16 24.23
C ASN A 404 9.84 -0.56 24.97
N ARG A 405 9.54 -1.37 25.99
CA ARG A 405 10.55 -2.15 26.73
C ARG A 405 11.22 -3.21 25.86
N GLU A 406 10.46 -3.92 25.03
CA GLU A 406 11.01 -4.90 24.10
C GLU A 406 11.83 -4.24 23.00
N LEU A 407 11.41 -3.06 22.54
CA LEU A 407 12.17 -2.27 21.57
C LEU A 407 13.48 -1.74 22.14
N LEU A 408 13.52 -1.32 23.40
CA LEU A 408 14.78 -0.94 24.07
C LEU A 408 15.73 -2.14 24.20
N HIS A 409 15.20 -3.33 24.50
CA HIS A 409 16.01 -4.55 24.48
C HIS A 409 16.57 -4.85 23.09
N PHE A 410 15.75 -4.70 22.06
CA PHE A 410 16.16 -4.86 20.67
C PHE A 410 17.18 -3.80 20.23
N GLN A 411 17.02 -2.55 20.65
CA GLN A 411 17.99 -1.47 20.47
C GLN A 411 19.35 -1.84 21.07
N ALA A 412 19.35 -2.36 22.30
CA ALA A 412 20.58 -2.82 22.94
C ALA A 412 21.23 -3.97 22.15
N MET A 413 20.47 -4.96 21.68
CA MET A 413 21.01 -6.03 20.82
C MET A 413 21.64 -5.49 19.53
N LEU A 414 21.06 -4.44 18.95
CA LEU A 414 21.53 -3.80 17.72
C LEU A 414 22.80 -2.96 17.92
N LEU A 415 22.86 -2.16 19.00
CA LEU A 415 23.87 -1.11 19.17
C LEU A 415 25.00 -1.48 20.14
N LEU A 416 24.78 -2.41 21.07
CA LEU A 416 25.81 -2.86 22.02
C LEU A 416 27.06 -3.43 21.34
N PRO A 417 26.99 -4.13 20.18
CA PRO A 417 28.19 -4.51 19.44
C PRO A 417 29.11 -3.33 19.11
N LYS A 418 28.56 -2.16 18.75
CA LYS A 418 29.36 -0.95 18.50
C LYS A 418 30.06 -0.46 19.76
N VAL A 419 29.33 -0.40 20.88
CA VAL A 419 29.88 -0.03 22.19
C VAL A 419 31.00 -1.00 22.63
N SER A 420 30.80 -2.30 22.39
CA SER A 420 31.78 -3.33 22.76
C SER A 420 33.11 -3.17 22.01
N LYS A 421 33.05 -2.73 20.74
CA LYS A 421 34.20 -2.53 19.84
C LYS A 421 35.00 -1.26 20.12
N CYS A 422 34.46 -0.30 20.88
CA CYS A 422 35.20 0.92 21.23
C CYS A 422 36.51 0.57 21.94
N SER A 423 37.63 1.14 21.50
CA SER A 423 38.97 0.82 22.00
C SER A 423 39.47 1.82 23.05
N ASN A 424 38.81 2.97 23.19
CA ASN A 424 39.19 4.03 24.12
C ASN A 424 37.96 4.84 24.59
N GLU A 425 38.15 5.69 25.61
CA GLU A 425 37.10 6.54 26.19
C GLU A 425 36.47 7.51 25.19
N PHE A 426 37.30 8.09 24.31
CA PHE A 426 36.85 9.05 23.31
C PHE A 426 35.85 8.45 22.33
N GLU A 427 36.09 7.21 21.87
CA GLU A 427 35.15 6.47 21.02
C GLU A 427 33.82 6.18 21.72
N VAL A 428 33.84 5.86 23.02
CA VAL A 428 32.61 5.61 23.79
C VAL A 428 31.79 6.89 23.91
N ASN A 429 32.44 8.01 24.25
CA ASN A 429 31.77 9.31 24.39
C ASN A 429 31.23 9.83 23.05
N ASN A 430 31.99 9.67 21.96
CA ASN A 430 31.50 10.04 20.62
C ASN A 430 30.28 9.21 20.22
N LEU A 431 30.28 7.92 20.55
CA LEU A 431 29.16 7.04 20.25
C LEU A 431 27.92 7.40 21.09
N GLU A 432 28.12 7.73 22.37
CA GLU A 432 27.04 8.24 23.23
C GLU A 432 26.45 9.55 22.69
N ASN A 433 27.30 10.52 22.35
CA ASN A 433 26.90 11.78 21.77
C ASN A 433 26.11 11.57 20.46
N TYR A 434 26.61 10.70 19.59
CA TYR A 434 25.93 10.34 18.35
C TYR A 434 24.55 9.71 18.58
N PHE A 435 24.39 8.92 19.64
CA PHE A 435 23.12 8.27 19.95
C PHE A 435 22.08 9.19 20.59
N TYR A 436 22.51 10.14 21.42
CA TYR A 436 21.59 10.86 22.32
C TYR A 436 21.53 12.37 22.10
N LEU A 437 22.43 12.96 21.33
CA LEU A 437 22.42 14.40 21.03
C LEU A 437 21.94 14.66 19.62
N ASP A 438 21.39 15.85 19.41
CA ASP A 438 21.13 16.33 18.06
C ASP A 438 22.45 16.83 17.42
N PRO A 439 22.59 16.82 16.08
CA PRO A 439 23.87 17.11 15.40
C PRO A 439 24.48 18.49 15.71
N ASN A 440 23.70 19.39 16.28
CA ASN A 440 24.10 20.74 16.65
C ASN A 440 24.35 20.90 18.17
N GLU A 441 24.09 19.86 18.96
CA GLU A 441 24.32 19.83 20.40
C GLU A 441 25.62 19.08 20.68
N PHE A 442 26.66 19.82 21.06
CA PHE A 442 27.87 19.22 21.61
C PHE A 442 27.73 19.09 23.13
N PHE A 443 27.76 17.86 23.63
CA PHE A 443 27.94 17.60 25.04
C PHE A 443 29.42 17.41 25.34
N ILE A 444 29.98 18.32 26.11
CA ILE A 444 31.27 18.14 26.79
C ILE A 444 30.92 17.75 28.22
N ASP A 445 31.14 16.50 28.61
CA ASP A 445 30.88 16.07 29.99
C ASP A 445 31.79 16.82 30.97
N PRO A 446 31.26 17.60 31.93
CA PRO A 446 32.05 18.25 32.97
C PRO A 446 32.70 17.28 33.96
N ARG A 447 32.34 15.97 33.95
CA ARG A 447 32.92 14.94 34.83
C ARG A 447 34.32 14.48 34.42
N ALA A 448 35.00 15.26 33.58
CA ALA A 448 36.41 15.09 33.28
C ALA A 448 37.35 15.49 34.44
N SER A 449 36.82 16.03 35.55
CA SER A 449 37.61 16.29 36.75
C SER A 449 37.45 15.19 37.80
N GLU A 450 38.58 14.56 38.09
CA GLU A 450 38.92 13.89 39.35
C GLU A 450 38.28 12.53 39.65
N THR A 451 38.95 11.47 39.18
CA THR A 451 39.51 10.45 40.07
C THR A 451 40.47 9.57 39.28
N ALA A 452 41.63 9.28 39.88
CA ALA A 452 42.69 8.46 39.31
C ALA A 452 42.23 6.99 39.19
N ILE A 453 41.50 6.71 38.12
CA ILE A 453 41.17 5.37 37.67
C ILE A 453 41.95 5.19 36.36
N THR A 454 42.73 4.11 36.26
CA THR A 454 43.48 3.81 35.03
C THR A 454 42.52 3.83 33.84
N GLY A 455 42.95 4.36 32.68
CA GLY A 455 42.03 4.63 31.55
C GLY A 455 41.24 3.40 31.06
N HIS A 456 41.71 2.19 31.36
CA HIS A 456 40.98 0.95 31.07
C HIS A 456 39.73 0.76 31.94
N ASP A 457 39.84 0.95 33.25
CA ASP A 457 38.73 0.80 34.21
C ASP A 457 37.68 1.90 34.00
N ARG A 458 38.11 3.11 33.64
CA ARG A 458 37.22 4.23 33.30
C ARG A 458 36.45 3.96 32.00
N MET A 459 37.12 3.47 30.95
CA MET A 459 36.46 3.04 29.72
C MET A 459 35.42 1.94 29.98
N LEU A 460 35.75 0.92 30.78
CA LEU A 460 34.80 -0.13 31.16
C LEU A 460 33.59 0.44 31.90
N GLY A 461 33.80 1.43 32.78
CA GLY A 461 32.74 2.19 33.44
C GLY A 461 31.82 2.91 32.44
N LEU A 462 32.39 3.64 31.47
CA LEU A 462 31.64 4.34 30.43
C LEU A 462 30.83 3.38 29.55
N LYS A 463 31.44 2.25 29.11
CA LYS A 463 30.71 1.21 28.35
C LYS A 463 29.53 0.65 29.14
N ARG A 464 29.68 0.46 30.46
CA ARG A 464 28.59 -0.01 31.33
C ARG A 464 27.47 1.02 31.43
N LEU A 465 27.80 2.30 31.62
CA LEU A 465 26.81 3.38 31.66
C LEU A 465 26.04 3.50 30.33
N LEU A 466 26.76 3.46 29.21
CA LEU A 466 26.14 3.51 27.88
C LEU A 466 25.25 2.29 27.62
N LYS A 467 25.65 1.09 28.07
CA LYS A 467 24.79 -0.11 28.03
C LYS A 467 23.49 0.10 28.81
N GLU A 468 23.57 0.64 30.02
CA GLU A 468 22.37 0.93 30.83
C GLU A 468 21.49 1.97 30.15
N ARG A 469 22.04 3.02 29.54
CA ARG A 469 21.24 3.98 28.75
C ARG A 469 20.57 3.30 27.56
N LEU A 470 21.28 2.45 26.81
CA LEU A 470 20.70 1.73 25.67
C LEU A 470 19.48 0.85 26.05
N LEU A 471 19.42 0.38 27.30
CA LEU A 471 18.33 -0.44 27.82
C LEU A 471 17.14 0.36 28.36
N ASN A 472 17.33 1.65 28.65
CA ASN A 472 16.35 2.47 29.36
C ASN A 472 15.88 3.69 28.55
N GLU A 473 16.67 4.16 27.59
CA GLU A 473 16.43 5.36 26.81
C GLU A 473 16.57 5.08 25.31
N PHE A 474 15.61 5.56 24.51
CA PHE A 474 15.69 5.43 23.06
C PHE A 474 16.79 6.35 22.51
N VAL A 475 17.60 5.81 21.60
CA VAL A 475 18.49 6.65 20.78
C VAL A 475 17.66 7.52 19.84
N LYS A 476 18.24 8.62 19.37
CA LYS A 476 17.58 9.57 18.48
C LYS A 476 17.18 8.92 17.16
N ASP A 477 16.02 9.32 16.63
CA ASP A 477 15.46 8.70 15.42
C ASP A 477 16.30 8.91 14.16
N HIS A 478 17.14 9.95 14.12
CA HIS A 478 18.03 10.27 13.00
C HIS A 478 19.34 9.47 13.00
N VAL A 479 19.61 8.66 14.03
CA VAL A 479 20.78 7.76 14.09
C VAL A 479 20.76 6.82 12.89
N MET A 480 21.87 6.71 12.17
CA MET A 480 21.99 5.85 10.99
C MET A 480 22.43 4.44 11.40
N ILE A 481 21.70 3.44 10.89
CA ILE A 481 21.93 2.02 11.11
C ILE A 481 22.33 1.39 9.80
N GLU A 482 23.47 0.69 9.78
CA GLU A 482 23.92 -0.01 8.58
C GLU A 482 23.22 -1.35 8.42
N LYS A 483 23.12 -1.84 7.18
CA LYS A 483 22.64 -3.19 6.90
C LYS A 483 23.41 -4.24 7.68
N ASP A 484 24.72 -4.03 7.79
CA ASP A 484 25.63 -4.98 8.43
C ASP A 484 25.40 -5.02 9.93
N ASP A 485 25.11 -3.89 10.59
CA ASP A 485 24.72 -3.85 12.00
C ASP A 485 23.50 -4.74 12.28
N PHE A 486 22.52 -4.72 11.38
CA PHE A 486 21.25 -5.42 11.57
C PHE A 486 21.30 -6.89 11.13
N MET A 487 21.96 -7.18 10.01
CA MET A 487 21.86 -8.48 9.34
C MET A 487 23.12 -9.35 9.43
N LYS A 488 24.31 -8.77 9.70
CA LYS A 488 25.59 -9.49 9.69
C LYS A 488 26.28 -9.50 11.05
N GLU A 489 26.24 -8.40 11.80
CA GLU A 489 26.88 -8.28 13.09
C GLU A 489 26.19 -9.18 14.12
N ARG A 490 26.98 -9.89 14.92
CA ARG A 490 26.48 -10.79 15.95
C ARG A 490 26.11 -9.99 17.20
N CYS A 491 25.00 -10.34 17.84
CA CYS A 491 24.59 -9.73 19.09
C CYS A 491 25.65 -9.96 20.17
N VAL A 492 25.76 -9.02 21.11
CA VAL A 492 26.58 -9.16 22.32
C VAL A 492 25.66 -9.35 23.52
N SER A 493 26.03 -10.24 24.44
CA SER A 493 25.28 -10.52 25.66
C SER A 493 25.13 -9.26 26.50
N ILE A 494 23.91 -8.94 26.90
CA ILE A 494 23.61 -7.76 27.72
C ILE A 494 24.09 -7.95 29.17
N LEU A 495 24.22 -9.21 29.62
CA LEU A 495 24.63 -9.53 30.98
C LEU A 495 26.09 -9.12 31.21
N ASP A 496 26.98 -9.56 30.32
CA ASP A 496 28.42 -9.32 30.44
C ASP A 496 28.93 -8.18 29.55
N GLY A 497 28.23 -7.85 28.46
CA GLY A 497 28.62 -6.77 27.55
C GLY A 497 29.77 -7.12 26.60
N TRP A 498 30.22 -8.39 26.54
CA TRP A 498 31.32 -8.81 25.66
C TRP A 498 31.12 -10.16 24.96
N THR A 499 30.30 -11.07 25.50
CA THR A 499 30.13 -12.40 24.91
C THR A 499 29.33 -12.32 23.63
N LYS A 500 29.94 -12.72 22.51
CA LYS A 500 29.29 -12.73 21.19
C LYS A 500 28.33 -13.91 21.07
N SER A 501 27.09 -13.62 20.72
CA SER A 501 26.05 -14.60 20.43
C SER A 501 26.24 -15.21 19.04
N HIS A 502 25.59 -16.34 18.78
CA HIS A 502 25.61 -16.99 17.45
C HIS A 502 24.63 -16.40 16.43
N HIS A 503 23.82 -15.41 16.85
CA HIS A 503 22.75 -14.84 16.03
C HIS A 503 22.94 -13.33 15.84
N THR A 504 22.34 -12.80 14.79
CA THR A 504 22.23 -11.35 14.51
C THR A 504 20.88 -10.80 15.02
N PRO A 505 20.72 -9.47 15.15
CA PRO A 505 19.44 -8.89 15.57
C PRO A 505 18.28 -9.33 14.67
N TRP A 506 18.49 -9.34 13.35
CA TRP A 506 17.51 -9.84 12.39
C TRP A 506 17.17 -11.32 12.59
N GLN A 507 18.17 -12.19 12.79
CA GLN A 507 17.92 -13.61 12.99
C GLN A 507 17.13 -13.88 14.27
N TRP A 508 17.39 -13.11 15.33
CA TRP A 508 16.62 -13.18 16.57
C TRP A 508 15.16 -12.80 16.34
N LEU A 509 14.90 -11.69 15.64
CA LEU A 509 13.55 -11.21 15.37
C LEU A 509 12.72 -12.21 14.56
N VAL A 510 13.32 -12.78 13.49
CA VAL A 510 12.67 -13.81 12.67
C VAL A 510 12.39 -15.07 13.49
N LYS A 511 13.37 -15.54 14.27
CA LYS A 511 13.20 -16.75 15.11
C LYS A 511 12.16 -16.55 16.20
N ALA A 512 12.14 -15.39 16.85
CA ALA A 512 11.13 -15.05 17.85
C ALA A 512 9.73 -15.07 17.23
N ALA A 513 9.55 -14.48 16.04
CA ALA A 513 8.28 -14.53 15.32
C ALA A 513 7.86 -15.97 14.95
N GLU A 514 8.79 -16.79 14.45
CA GLU A 514 8.54 -18.22 14.18
C GLU A 514 8.08 -18.96 15.44
N HIS A 515 8.73 -18.73 16.58
CA HIS A 515 8.34 -19.36 17.84
C HIS A 515 6.96 -18.91 18.33
N ILE A 516 6.60 -17.64 18.18
CA ILE A 516 5.26 -17.14 18.53
C ILE A 516 4.19 -17.80 17.65
N ILE A 517 4.44 -17.92 16.34
CA ILE A 517 3.57 -18.66 15.41
C ILE A 517 3.37 -20.08 15.91
N ASP A 518 4.46 -20.77 16.23
CA ASP A 518 4.46 -22.18 16.59
C ASP A 518 3.74 -22.47 17.92
N VAL A 519 3.90 -21.58 18.90
CA VAL A 519 3.19 -21.67 20.18
C VAL A 519 1.70 -21.37 19.98
N GLY A 520 1.35 -20.34 19.21
CA GLY A 520 -0.04 -20.04 18.88
C GLY A 520 -0.76 -21.24 18.26
N HIS A 521 -0.14 -21.90 17.26
CA HIS A 521 -0.68 -23.11 16.63
C HIS A 521 -0.81 -24.31 17.56
N LYS A 522 0.11 -24.49 18.52
CA LYS A 522 0.03 -25.59 19.50
C LYS A 522 -1.00 -25.35 20.59
N MET A 523 -1.30 -24.08 20.89
CA MET A 523 -2.22 -23.66 21.94
C MET A 523 -3.63 -23.38 21.39
N SER A 524 -3.79 -23.23 20.08
CA SER A 524 -5.10 -23.29 19.45
C SER A 524 -5.68 -24.68 19.66
N PRO A 525 -6.82 -24.84 20.35
CA PRO A 525 -7.51 -26.11 20.36
C PRO A 525 -7.80 -26.46 18.90
N SER A 526 -7.36 -27.65 18.48
CA SER A 526 -7.92 -28.25 17.26
C SER A 526 -9.45 -28.23 17.42
N PRO A 527 -10.23 -27.82 16.41
CA PRO A 527 -11.65 -28.10 16.41
C PRO A 527 -11.89 -29.60 16.54
#